data_AF-A0A9Q9RBQ5-F1
#
_entry.id   AF-A0A9Q9RBQ5-F1
#
_cell.length_a   1.000
_cell.length_b   1.000
_cell.length_c   1.000
_cell.angle_alpha   90.00
_cell.angle_beta   90.00
_cell.angle_gamma   90.00
#
_symmetry.space_group_name_H-M   'P 1'
#
loop_
_entity.id
_entity.type
_entity.pdbx_description
1 polymer ?
#
loop_
_entity_poly.entity_id
_entity_poly.type
_entity_poly.pdbx_seq_one_letter_code
_entity_poly.pdbx_strand_id
1 'polypeptide(L)'
;MLDHDDFIFTSVPGVTWAVYQFHHGNRKFNATVDIVSNDWYLFQVQGPSSVAVMEAATKSSITDLKFMHSKKMSIDGHSFLCLRAGVSGERGFELWGPAEEAHAVYRAILSYGTEFGIRQLGYRAKTVNHVEGAFPTPWLDFLPSFHGDDLDMVEYRQFLRTSGLVSPAVLHIGVLGNYSSHPSAHHRTPFDLGWGWLVNFDHDFIGKKTLKKIASDPPNALATLEWNSKDVTDVYASLFCNETQDFMEMPREWRGVTGSGVYDDDRLIGCAVSRCYSYWFKKMISLCIMEVKYSTPGTEVMVKWGNDGSPQKMIRAVVKPAPYKDDQRKKPLVE
;
A
#
# COMPACT_ATOMS: atom_id res chain seq x y z
N MET A 1 -1.40 27.21 -5.46
CA MET A 1 -1.35 25.73 -5.50
C MET A 1 -2.10 25.20 -4.29
N LEU A 2 -1.70 25.55 -3.06
CA LEU A 2 -2.54 25.44 -1.85
C LEU A 2 -2.19 26.60 -0.91
N ASP A 3 -3.19 27.31 -0.38
CA ASP A 3 -3.06 28.28 0.71
C ASP A 3 -3.24 27.61 2.10
N HIS A 4 -3.21 28.40 3.18
CA HIS A 4 -3.25 27.91 4.57
C HIS A 4 -4.44 26.98 4.87
N ASP A 5 -5.60 27.26 4.27
CA ASP A 5 -6.85 26.51 4.48
C ASP A 5 -7.19 25.56 3.33
N ASP A 6 -6.26 25.36 2.39
CA ASP A 6 -6.44 24.46 1.25
C ASP A 6 -5.75 23.12 1.49
N PHE A 7 -6.47 22.03 1.23
CA PHE A 7 -5.95 20.67 1.38
C PHE A 7 -6.23 19.87 0.11
N ILE A 8 -5.23 19.11 -0.34
CA ILE A 8 -5.41 18.05 -1.33
C ILE A 8 -5.33 16.71 -0.61
N PHE A 9 -6.29 15.84 -0.89
CA PHE A 9 -6.35 14.51 -0.31
C PHE A 9 -6.35 13.45 -1.41
N THR A 10 -5.44 12.49 -1.28
CA THR A 10 -5.36 11.32 -2.17
C THR A 10 -5.45 10.03 -1.37
N SER A 11 -6.40 9.20 -1.76
CA SER A 11 -6.56 7.82 -1.28
C SER A 11 -7.74 7.23 -2.03
N VAL A 12 -7.62 6.05 -2.65
CA VAL A 12 -8.75 5.48 -3.40
C VAL A 12 -9.96 5.23 -2.49
N PRO A 13 -9.91 4.39 -1.44
CA PRO A 13 -11.05 4.24 -0.53
C PRO A 13 -11.22 5.40 0.45
N GLY A 14 -10.16 6.17 0.71
CA GLY A 14 -10.23 7.29 1.64
C GLY A 14 -11.03 8.46 1.09
N VAL A 15 -10.84 8.81 -0.19
CA VAL A 15 -11.53 9.96 -0.83
C VAL A 15 -13.04 9.74 -0.81
N THR A 16 -13.49 8.53 -1.15
CA THR A 16 -14.93 8.21 -1.13
C THR A 16 -15.52 8.33 0.28
N TRP A 17 -14.80 7.89 1.30
CA TRP A 17 -15.24 8.02 2.69
C TRP A 17 -15.25 9.48 3.16
N ALA A 18 -14.22 10.25 2.82
CA ALA A 18 -14.13 11.67 3.17
C ALA A 18 -15.28 12.48 2.53
N VAL A 19 -15.56 12.25 1.24
CA VAL A 19 -16.66 12.92 0.54
C VAL A 19 -18.02 12.50 1.11
N TYR A 20 -18.21 11.21 1.42
CA TYR A 20 -19.42 10.75 2.09
C TYR A 20 -19.62 11.47 3.43
N GLN A 21 -18.60 11.48 4.29
CA GLN A 21 -18.66 12.14 5.60
C GLN A 21 -18.82 13.65 5.52
N PHE A 22 -18.30 14.30 4.47
CA PHE A 22 -18.47 15.73 4.25
C PHE A 22 -19.94 16.09 4.02
N HIS A 23 -20.67 15.29 3.23
CA HIS A 23 -22.07 15.56 2.87
C HIS A 23 -23.08 14.94 3.84
N HIS A 24 -22.86 13.71 4.27
CA HIS A 24 -23.81 12.88 5.02
C HIS A 24 -23.43 12.72 6.49
N GLY A 25 -22.18 13.01 6.85
CA GLY A 25 -21.71 12.86 8.21
C GLY A 25 -22.40 13.80 9.20
N ASN A 26 -22.34 13.41 10.47
CA ASN A 26 -22.89 14.17 11.59
C ASN A 26 -22.18 15.53 11.81
N ARG A 27 -20.93 15.64 11.39
CA ARG A 27 -20.16 16.89 11.47
C ARG A 27 -20.48 17.77 10.27
N LYS A 28 -20.67 19.07 10.51
CA LYS A 28 -20.86 20.07 9.46
C LYS A 28 -19.59 20.91 9.34
N PHE A 29 -19.17 21.15 8.10
CA PHE A 29 -17.92 21.84 7.78
C PHE A 29 -18.23 23.16 7.10
N ASN A 30 -17.54 24.23 7.50
CA ASN A 30 -17.51 25.49 6.76
C ASN A 30 -16.35 25.44 5.75
N ALA A 31 -16.52 24.64 4.71
CA ALA A 31 -15.53 24.42 3.67
C ALA A 31 -16.26 24.02 2.37
N THR A 32 -15.51 23.89 1.28
CA THR A 32 -15.97 23.27 0.02
C THR A 32 -15.17 22.00 -0.24
N VAL A 33 -15.71 21.11 -1.07
CA VAL A 33 -15.02 19.91 -1.53
C VAL A 33 -15.21 19.79 -3.03
N ASP A 34 -14.10 19.68 -3.75
CA ASP A 34 -14.06 19.59 -5.21
C ASP A 34 -13.27 18.36 -5.65
N ILE A 35 -13.74 17.69 -6.70
CA ILE A 35 -13.06 16.53 -7.27
C ILE A 35 -12.09 16.99 -8.35
N VAL A 36 -10.84 17.18 -7.95
CA VAL A 36 -9.77 17.76 -8.79
C VAL A 36 -8.85 16.71 -9.43
N SER A 37 -9.33 15.46 -9.58
CA SER A 37 -8.49 14.33 -10.01
C SER A 37 -7.88 14.50 -11.41
N ASN A 38 -8.54 15.26 -12.29
CA ASN A 38 -8.07 15.52 -13.64
C ASN A 38 -7.26 16.82 -13.77
N ASP A 39 -7.25 17.65 -12.72
CA ASP A 39 -6.62 18.97 -12.74
C ASP A 39 -5.16 18.91 -12.25
N TRP A 40 -4.76 17.78 -11.64
CA TRP A 40 -3.44 17.58 -11.06
C TRP A 40 -2.74 16.36 -11.62
N TYR A 41 -1.44 16.47 -11.89
CA TYR A 41 -0.58 15.31 -12.00
C TYR A 41 0.03 14.94 -10.65
N LEU A 42 0.41 13.66 -10.54
CA LEU A 42 1.18 13.13 -9.43
C LEU A 42 2.29 12.23 -9.97
N PHE A 43 3.54 12.70 -9.88
CA PHE A 43 4.72 11.89 -10.20
C PHE A 43 5.51 11.54 -8.96
N GLN A 44 6.32 10.48 -9.05
CA GLN A 44 7.18 10.05 -7.96
C GLN A 44 8.61 9.86 -8.49
N VAL A 45 9.58 10.52 -7.84
CA VAL A 45 11.01 10.35 -8.09
C VAL A 45 11.60 9.65 -6.88
N GLN A 46 12.02 8.41 -7.08
CA GLN A 46 12.34 7.46 -6.00
C GLN A 46 13.71 6.82 -6.25
N GLY A 47 14.38 6.38 -5.19
CA GLY A 47 15.64 5.66 -5.27
C GLY A 47 16.82 6.41 -4.66
N PRO A 48 17.99 5.76 -4.56
CA PRO A 48 19.17 6.32 -3.89
C PRO A 48 19.66 7.62 -4.54
N SER A 49 19.52 7.77 -5.86
CA SER A 49 19.90 8.97 -6.60
C SER A 49 18.82 10.03 -6.68
N SER A 50 17.66 9.86 -6.01
CA SER A 50 16.52 10.78 -6.14
C SER A 50 16.84 12.21 -5.73
N VAL A 51 17.68 12.40 -4.70
CA VAL A 51 18.12 13.73 -4.25
C VAL A 51 18.90 14.42 -5.36
N ALA A 52 19.89 13.75 -5.94
CA ALA A 52 20.72 14.30 -7.00
C ALA A 52 19.91 14.64 -8.26
N VAL A 53 18.99 13.76 -8.67
CA VAL A 53 18.06 14.01 -9.77
C VAL A 53 17.23 15.27 -9.51
N MET A 54 16.66 15.38 -8.31
CA MET A 54 15.81 16.52 -7.97
C MET A 54 16.60 17.82 -7.95
N GLU A 55 17.79 17.87 -7.32
CA GLU A 55 18.61 19.08 -7.27
C GLU A 55 19.12 19.51 -8.64
N ALA A 56 19.48 18.55 -9.51
CA ALA A 56 19.87 18.84 -10.90
C ALA A 56 18.69 19.44 -11.69
N ALA A 57 17.50 18.84 -11.57
CA ALA A 57 16.32 19.30 -12.30
C ALA A 57 15.81 20.66 -11.79
N THR A 58 15.78 20.88 -10.48
CA THR A 58 15.23 22.09 -9.86
C THR A 58 16.24 23.21 -9.69
N LYS A 59 17.54 22.95 -9.94
CA LYS A 59 18.66 23.88 -9.77
C LYS A 59 18.65 24.55 -8.38
N SER A 60 18.18 23.82 -7.37
CA SER A 60 17.97 24.30 -6.01
C SER A 60 18.13 23.15 -5.04
N SER A 61 18.62 23.45 -3.83
CA SER A 61 18.81 22.40 -2.84
C SER A 61 17.47 21.88 -2.30
N ILE A 62 17.43 20.58 -2.03
CA ILE A 62 16.27 19.89 -1.43
C ILE A 62 16.56 19.33 -0.03
N THR A 63 17.80 19.48 0.46
CA THR A 63 18.30 18.77 1.65
C THR A 63 17.62 19.18 2.95
N ASP A 64 17.02 20.36 3.00
CA ASP A 64 16.27 20.89 4.15
C ASP A 64 14.85 20.32 4.27
N LEU A 65 14.34 19.67 3.22
CA LEU A 65 12.98 19.13 3.20
C LEU A 65 12.85 17.92 4.13
N LYS A 66 12.11 18.09 5.24
CA LYS A 66 11.86 17.04 6.22
C LYS A 66 10.87 15.98 5.70
N PHE A 67 10.93 14.78 6.25
CA PHE A 67 9.98 13.71 5.93
C PHE A 67 8.53 14.18 6.20
N MET A 68 7.61 13.85 5.29
CA MET A 68 6.21 14.28 5.29
C MET A 68 5.98 15.80 5.30
N HIS A 69 6.97 16.57 4.86
CA HIS A 69 6.81 17.99 4.56
C HIS A 69 6.84 18.20 3.05
N SER A 70 6.19 19.27 2.61
CA SER A 70 6.22 19.72 1.23
C SER A 70 6.84 21.11 1.13
N LYS A 71 7.39 21.42 -0.05
CA LYS A 71 7.78 22.79 -0.42
C LYS A 71 7.49 23.04 -1.89
N LYS A 72 7.27 24.30 -2.25
CA LYS A 72 7.14 24.70 -3.64
C LYS A 72 8.51 24.66 -4.32
N MET A 73 8.57 24.03 -5.49
CA MET A 73 9.76 23.97 -6.33
C MET A 73 9.36 24.22 -7.79
N SER A 74 10.36 24.34 -8.66
CA SER A 74 10.13 24.48 -10.10
C SER A 74 11.19 23.79 -10.93
N ILE A 75 10.80 23.30 -12.12
CA ILE A 75 11.70 22.78 -13.16
C ILE A 75 11.37 23.52 -14.44
N ASP A 76 12.37 24.16 -15.05
CA ASP A 76 12.24 24.89 -16.33
C ASP A 76 11.05 25.88 -16.38
N GLY A 77 10.73 26.52 -15.25
CA GLY A 77 9.64 27.50 -15.11
C GLY A 77 8.29 26.93 -14.65
N HIS A 78 8.11 25.61 -14.66
CA HIS A 78 6.90 24.94 -14.19
C HIS A 78 6.94 24.72 -12.68
N SER A 79 5.92 25.20 -11.96
CA SER A 79 5.87 25.15 -10.49
C SER A 79 5.09 23.93 -10.00
N PHE A 80 5.58 23.27 -8.95
CA PHE A 80 4.90 22.14 -8.31
C PHE A 80 5.15 22.10 -6.80
N LEU A 81 4.30 21.39 -6.08
CA LEU A 81 4.55 20.99 -4.69
C LEU A 81 5.40 19.73 -4.70
N CYS A 82 6.58 19.81 -4.08
CA CYS A 82 7.44 18.67 -3.86
C CYS A 82 7.22 18.14 -2.43
N LEU A 83 6.66 16.95 -2.30
CA LEU A 83 6.41 16.26 -1.03
C LEU A 83 7.47 15.19 -0.80
N ARG A 84 8.14 15.20 0.36
CA ARG A 84 9.04 14.12 0.74
C ARG A 84 8.26 12.98 1.42
N ALA A 85 7.94 11.94 0.67
CA ALA A 85 7.23 10.75 1.17
C ALA A 85 8.01 9.44 1.00
N GLY A 86 8.71 9.24 -0.12
CA GLY A 86 9.56 8.06 -0.33
C GLY A 86 8.81 6.72 -0.44
N VAL A 87 7.69 6.61 -1.16
CA VAL A 87 6.85 5.37 -1.20
C VAL A 87 7.53 4.10 -1.70
N SER A 88 8.76 4.19 -2.18
CA SER A 88 9.59 3.03 -2.51
C SER A 88 10.32 2.44 -1.30
N GLY A 89 10.29 3.08 -0.14
CA GLY A 89 11.17 2.79 1.01
C GLY A 89 12.55 3.47 0.90
N GLU A 90 12.81 4.20 -0.18
CA GLU A 90 14.01 5.01 -0.36
C GLU A 90 13.76 6.49 -0.04
N ARG A 91 14.83 7.28 0.09
CA ARG A 91 14.72 8.74 -0.08
C ARG A 91 14.02 9.00 -1.41
N GLY A 92 12.96 9.81 -1.40
CA GLY A 92 12.15 10.02 -2.58
C GLY A 92 11.04 11.02 -2.38
N PHE A 93 10.56 11.51 -3.50
CA PHE A 93 9.71 12.69 -3.59
C PHE A 93 8.49 12.40 -4.44
N GLU A 94 7.40 13.08 -4.11
CA GLU A 94 6.23 13.21 -4.97
C GLU A 94 6.16 14.64 -5.51
N LEU A 95 5.73 14.77 -6.75
CA LEU A 95 5.62 16.04 -7.44
C LEU A 95 4.17 16.21 -7.86
N TRP A 96 3.57 17.30 -7.39
CA TRP A 96 2.17 17.61 -7.53
C TRP A 96 2.03 18.96 -8.23
N GLY A 97 1.38 19.00 -9.39
CA GLY A 97 1.17 20.25 -10.12
C GLY A 97 0.04 20.16 -11.15
N PRO A 98 -0.22 21.25 -11.90
CA PRO A 98 -1.31 21.32 -12.86
C PRO A 98 -1.14 20.31 -13.99
N ALA A 99 -2.21 19.58 -14.33
CA ALA A 99 -2.18 18.49 -15.30
C ALA A 99 -1.67 18.92 -16.69
N GLU A 100 -1.92 20.16 -17.10
CA GLU A 100 -1.43 20.73 -18.36
C GLU A 100 0.10 20.82 -18.45
N GLU A 101 0.79 20.90 -17.31
CA GLU A 101 2.26 20.96 -17.23
C GLU A 101 2.91 19.57 -17.12
N ALA A 102 2.11 18.52 -16.93
CA ALA A 102 2.57 17.18 -16.58
C ALA A 102 3.61 16.64 -17.57
N HIS A 103 3.37 16.79 -18.87
CA HIS A 103 4.28 16.30 -19.89
C HIS A 103 5.63 17.02 -19.91
N ALA A 104 5.64 18.33 -19.66
CA ALA A 104 6.86 19.12 -19.64
C ALA A 104 7.72 18.72 -18.43
N VAL A 105 7.12 18.69 -17.24
CA VAL A 105 7.80 18.29 -16.00
C VAL A 105 8.31 16.85 -16.08
N TYR A 106 7.51 15.93 -16.61
CA TYR A 106 7.90 14.52 -16.78
C TYR A 106 9.14 14.36 -17.66
N ARG A 107 9.16 15.03 -18.82
CA ARG A 107 10.30 14.97 -19.75
C ARG A 107 11.55 15.62 -19.16
N ALA A 108 11.39 16.74 -18.47
CA ALA A 108 12.51 17.43 -17.83
C ALA A 108 13.18 16.53 -16.78
N ILE A 109 12.41 15.89 -15.90
CA ILE A 109 12.94 14.96 -14.89
C ILE A 109 13.70 13.80 -15.52
N LEU A 110 13.18 13.22 -16.61
CA LEU A 110 13.89 12.15 -17.30
C LEU A 110 15.19 12.64 -17.97
N SER A 111 15.15 13.84 -18.55
CA SER A 111 16.31 14.47 -19.19
C SER A 111 17.42 14.71 -18.16
N TYR A 112 17.15 15.48 -17.11
CA TYR A 112 18.11 15.77 -16.04
C TYR A 112 18.49 14.50 -15.26
N GLY A 113 17.59 13.54 -15.12
CA GLY A 113 17.86 12.28 -14.43
C GLY A 113 18.72 11.29 -15.21
N THR A 114 18.97 11.52 -16.51
CA THR A 114 19.70 10.58 -17.37
C THR A 114 21.12 10.33 -16.87
N GLU A 115 21.82 11.38 -16.41
CA GLU A 115 23.18 11.26 -15.85
C GLU A 115 23.23 10.41 -14.57
N PHE A 116 22.12 10.32 -13.84
CA PHE A 116 21.96 9.54 -12.61
C PHE A 116 21.36 8.15 -12.85
N GLY A 117 21.14 7.77 -14.12
CA GLY A 117 20.59 6.47 -14.49
C GLY A 117 19.10 6.30 -14.20
N ILE A 118 18.32 7.40 -14.21
CA ILE A 118 16.88 7.34 -13.99
C ILE A 118 16.20 6.39 -14.99
N ARG A 119 15.18 5.66 -14.52
CA ARG A 119 14.37 4.77 -15.36
C ARG A 119 12.90 4.92 -15.01
N GLN A 120 12.04 4.72 -16.01
CA GLN A 120 10.60 4.66 -15.82
C GLN A 120 10.22 3.32 -15.19
N LEU A 121 9.43 3.36 -14.11
CA LEU A 121 8.95 2.16 -13.45
C LEU A 121 7.50 1.90 -13.86
N GLY A 122 7.26 0.76 -14.51
CA GLY A 122 5.90 0.35 -14.90
C GLY A 122 5.07 -0.08 -13.69
N TYR A 123 3.75 0.00 -13.85
CA TYR A 123 2.77 -0.31 -12.79
C TYR A 123 2.99 -1.70 -12.16
N ARG A 124 3.25 -2.73 -13.00
CA ARG A 124 3.49 -4.13 -12.57
C ARG A 124 4.66 -4.28 -11.58
N ALA A 125 5.68 -3.43 -11.68
CA ALA A 125 6.87 -3.49 -10.84
C ALA A 125 6.79 -2.53 -9.64
N LYS A 126 6.08 -1.39 -9.76
CA LYS A 126 5.95 -0.36 -8.71
C LYS A 126 5.57 -0.95 -7.35
N THR A 127 4.60 -1.86 -7.34
CA THR A 127 4.02 -2.38 -6.10
C THR A 127 4.86 -3.46 -5.43
N VAL A 128 5.94 -3.93 -6.05
CA VAL A 128 6.92 -4.78 -5.36
C VAL A 128 7.55 -4.00 -4.19
N ASN A 129 7.86 -2.71 -4.39
CA ASN A 129 8.40 -1.84 -3.35
C ASN A 129 7.45 -1.67 -2.15
N HIS A 130 6.14 -1.77 -2.37
CA HIS A 130 5.16 -1.69 -1.28
C HIS A 130 5.23 -2.94 -0.39
N VAL A 131 5.50 -4.12 -0.96
CA VAL A 131 5.70 -5.33 -0.16
C VAL A 131 7.03 -5.26 0.59
N GLU A 132 8.11 -4.88 -0.11
CA GLU A 132 9.44 -4.74 0.50
C GLU A 132 9.46 -3.71 1.64
N GLY A 133 8.79 -2.57 1.45
CA GLY A 133 8.69 -1.48 2.41
C GLY A 133 7.55 -1.62 3.43
N ALA A 134 6.79 -2.72 3.40
CA ALA A 134 5.59 -2.91 4.22
C ALA A 134 4.61 -1.71 4.19
N PHE A 135 4.17 -1.35 2.98
CA PHE A 135 3.12 -0.38 2.71
C PHE A 135 1.84 -1.11 2.25
N PRO A 136 1.02 -1.64 3.19
CA PRO A 136 -0.28 -2.21 2.85
C PRO A 136 -1.11 -1.26 2.01
N THR A 137 -1.55 -1.75 0.85
CA THR A 137 -2.29 -1.02 -0.16
C THR A 137 -3.72 -1.54 -0.22
N PRO A 138 -4.74 -0.67 -0.09
CA PRO A 138 -6.13 -1.09 -0.21
C PRO A 138 -6.38 -1.81 -1.54
N TRP A 139 -7.29 -2.79 -1.54
CA TRP A 139 -7.67 -3.60 -2.70
C TRP A 139 -6.62 -4.57 -3.22
N LEU A 140 -5.39 -4.51 -2.72
CA LEU A 140 -4.36 -5.51 -2.97
C LEU A 140 -4.02 -6.30 -1.70
N ASP A 141 -3.91 -5.61 -0.57
CA ASP A 141 -3.37 -6.17 0.68
C ASP A 141 -4.43 -6.33 1.76
N PHE A 142 -5.47 -5.50 1.69
CA PHE A 142 -6.63 -5.58 2.56
C PHE A 142 -7.87 -5.01 1.87
N LEU A 143 -9.04 -5.45 2.33
CA LEU A 143 -10.31 -4.89 1.90
C LEU A 143 -10.70 -3.70 2.77
N PRO A 144 -11.11 -2.56 2.17
CA PRO A 144 -11.79 -1.51 2.92
C PRO A 144 -13.03 -2.09 3.62
N SER A 145 -13.16 -1.79 4.91
CA SER A 145 -14.05 -2.49 5.82
C SER A 145 -15.45 -1.85 5.89
N PHE A 146 -16.13 -1.74 4.74
CA PHE A 146 -17.47 -1.13 4.64
C PHE A 146 -18.61 -2.17 4.57
N HIS A 147 -18.35 -3.43 4.93
CA HIS A 147 -19.30 -4.54 4.75
C HIS A 147 -20.23 -4.76 5.97
N GLY A 148 -20.25 -3.84 6.94
CA GLY A 148 -21.09 -3.93 8.13
C GLY A 148 -22.59 -3.73 7.83
N ASP A 149 -23.46 -4.31 8.65
CA ASP A 149 -24.91 -4.20 8.49
C ASP A 149 -25.53 -3.00 9.22
N ASP A 150 -24.71 -2.18 9.89
CA ASP A 150 -25.17 -0.94 10.50
C ASP A 150 -25.59 0.09 9.44
N LEU A 151 -26.50 0.98 9.83
CA LEU A 151 -27.14 1.93 8.91
C LEU A 151 -26.11 2.82 8.19
N ASP A 152 -25.07 3.27 8.89
CA ASP A 152 -24.01 4.13 8.33
C ASP A 152 -23.26 3.41 7.20
N MET A 153 -22.90 2.14 7.41
CA MET A 153 -22.26 1.33 6.37
C MET A 153 -23.22 0.98 5.21
N VAL A 154 -24.51 0.75 5.48
CA VAL A 154 -25.52 0.53 4.42
C VAL A 154 -25.65 1.77 3.53
N GLU A 155 -25.80 2.94 4.13
CA GLU A 155 -25.90 4.22 3.42
C GLU A 155 -24.61 4.55 2.67
N TYR A 156 -23.45 4.30 3.27
CA TYR A 156 -22.17 4.48 2.60
C TYR A 156 -22.04 3.57 1.37
N ARG A 157 -22.44 2.29 1.46
CA ARG A 157 -22.45 1.40 0.29
C ARG A 157 -23.42 1.89 -0.79
N GLN A 158 -24.57 2.47 -0.42
CA GLN A 158 -25.48 3.07 -1.38
C GLN A 158 -24.85 4.29 -2.06
N PHE A 159 -24.18 5.15 -1.30
CA PHE A 159 -23.40 6.27 -1.83
C PHE A 159 -22.32 5.81 -2.81
N LEU A 160 -21.56 4.75 -2.48
CA LEU A 160 -20.56 4.19 -3.40
C LEU A 160 -21.17 3.72 -4.73
N ARG A 161 -22.41 3.20 -4.74
CA ARG A 161 -23.10 2.79 -5.98
C ARG A 161 -23.43 3.97 -6.89
N THR A 162 -23.70 5.15 -6.33
CA THR A 162 -24.29 6.28 -7.07
C THR A 162 -23.39 7.50 -7.19
N SER A 163 -22.30 7.58 -6.42
CA SER A 163 -21.44 8.77 -6.34
C SER A 163 -20.66 9.09 -7.62
N GLY A 164 -20.40 8.09 -8.47
CA GLY A 164 -19.54 8.23 -9.65
C GLY A 164 -18.04 8.38 -9.32
N LEU A 165 -17.65 8.38 -8.04
CA LEU A 165 -16.26 8.53 -7.60
C LEU A 165 -15.42 7.26 -7.81
N VAL A 166 -16.06 6.09 -7.79
CA VAL A 166 -15.45 4.78 -7.99
C VAL A 166 -16.38 3.89 -8.80
N SER A 167 -15.82 2.87 -9.46
CA SER A 167 -16.63 1.85 -10.13
C SER A 167 -17.47 1.08 -9.12
N PRO A 168 -18.79 0.89 -9.33
CA PRO A 168 -19.63 0.06 -8.45
C PRO A 168 -19.12 -1.38 -8.28
N ALA A 169 -18.27 -1.86 -9.20
CA ALA A 169 -17.61 -3.16 -9.08
C ALA A 169 -16.81 -3.32 -7.78
N VAL A 170 -16.35 -2.22 -7.14
CA VAL A 170 -15.63 -2.28 -5.86
C VAL A 170 -16.44 -2.91 -4.73
N LEU A 171 -17.77 -2.86 -4.82
CA LEU A 171 -18.68 -3.47 -3.85
C LEU A 171 -18.80 -5.00 -3.99
N HIS A 172 -18.25 -5.53 -5.07
CA HIS A 172 -18.29 -6.94 -5.44
C HIS A 172 -16.89 -7.56 -5.50
N ILE A 173 -15.85 -6.81 -5.10
CA ILE A 173 -14.49 -7.35 -4.99
C ILE A 173 -14.46 -8.35 -3.84
N GLY A 174 -14.33 -9.63 -4.20
CA GLY A 174 -14.06 -10.71 -3.25
C GLY A 174 -12.57 -10.85 -2.93
N VAL A 175 -12.25 -11.85 -2.10
CA VAL A 175 -10.87 -12.25 -1.81
C VAL A 175 -10.62 -13.61 -2.43
N LEU A 176 -9.53 -13.71 -3.17
CA LEU A 176 -9.04 -14.98 -3.73
C LEU A 176 -8.14 -15.70 -2.70
N GLY A 177 -8.00 -17.01 -2.83
CA GLY A 177 -7.14 -17.84 -1.99
C GLY A 177 -7.92 -18.87 -1.18
N ASN A 178 -7.38 -19.21 -0.01
CA ASN A 178 -7.89 -20.28 0.86
C ASN A 178 -8.01 -19.88 2.34
N TYR A 179 -7.80 -18.60 2.66
CA TYR A 179 -7.95 -18.11 4.02
C TYR A 179 -9.42 -17.99 4.43
N SER A 180 -10.23 -17.31 3.60
CA SER A 180 -11.67 -17.18 3.79
C SER A 180 -12.29 -16.49 2.56
N SER A 181 -13.47 -16.92 2.16
CA SER A 181 -14.29 -16.23 1.15
C SER A 181 -15.12 -15.07 1.73
N HIS A 182 -15.19 -14.95 3.06
CA HIS A 182 -16.01 -13.93 3.73
C HIS A 182 -15.25 -12.60 3.84
N PRO A 183 -15.77 -11.47 3.32
CA PRO A 183 -15.05 -10.20 3.33
C PRO A 183 -14.60 -9.71 4.72
N SER A 184 -15.40 -9.96 5.76
CA SER A 184 -15.11 -9.55 7.13
C SER A 184 -13.86 -10.23 7.73
N ALA A 185 -13.52 -11.43 7.27
CA ALA A 185 -12.27 -12.09 7.66
C ALA A 185 -11.03 -11.33 7.17
N HIS A 186 -11.21 -10.41 6.21
CA HIS A 186 -10.17 -9.59 5.60
C HIS A 186 -10.19 -8.13 6.03
N HIS A 187 -11.08 -7.77 6.96
CA HIS A 187 -11.07 -6.44 7.58
C HIS A 187 -9.85 -6.28 8.47
N ARG A 188 -9.29 -5.07 8.49
CA ARG A 188 -8.04 -4.77 9.17
C ARG A 188 -8.17 -3.46 9.94
N THR A 189 -7.60 -3.47 11.13
CA THR A 189 -7.40 -2.29 11.98
C THR A 189 -6.05 -1.66 11.66
N PRO A 190 -5.79 -0.41 12.07
CA PRO A 190 -4.47 0.19 11.97
C PRO A 190 -3.37 -0.64 12.68
N PHE A 191 -3.70 -1.38 13.73
CA PHE A 191 -2.73 -2.22 14.45
C PHE A 191 -2.34 -3.46 13.64
N ASP A 192 -3.31 -4.10 12.97
CA ASP A 192 -3.04 -5.23 12.06
C ASP A 192 -2.11 -4.84 10.90
N LEU A 193 -2.11 -3.57 10.50
CA LEU A 193 -1.36 -3.02 9.37
C LEU A 193 -0.05 -2.32 9.77
N GLY A 194 0.36 -2.40 11.04
CA GLY A 194 1.57 -1.72 11.52
C GLY A 194 1.46 -0.18 11.56
N TRP A 195 0.24 0.35 11.54
CA TRP A 195 -0.07 1.78 11.57
C TRP A 195 -0.53 2.27 12.94
N GLY A 196 -0.40 1.45 13.99
CA GLY A 196 -0.77 1.83 15.35
C GLY A 196 -0.12 3.14 15.83
N TRP A 197 1.10 3.43 15.38
CA TRP A 197 1.83 4.67 15.69
C TRP A 197 1.21 5.94 15.08
N LEU A 198 0.32 5.82 14.10
CA LEU A 198 -0.44 6.94 13.53
C LEU A 198 -1.71 7.26 14.33
N VAL A 199 -2.14 6.36 15.22
CA VAL A 199 -3.37 6.52 15.98
C VAL A 199 -3.12 7.49 17.13
N ASN A 200 -3.67 8.71 17.02
CA ASN A 200 -3.62 9.71 18.07
C ASN A 200 -4.96 9.80 18.80
N PHE A 201 -4.98 9.43 20.09
CA PHE A 201 -6.19 9.43 20.93
C PHE A 201 -6.55 10.77 21.56
N ASP A 202 -5.82 11.84 21.26
CA ASP A 202 -5.98 13.17 21.90
C ASP A 202 -7.09 14.02 21.27
N HIS A 203 -7.68 13.58 20.16
CA HIS A 203 -8.80 14.24 19.51
C HIS A 203 -9.93 13.25 19.23
N ASP A 204 -11.13 13.74 18.93
CA ASP A 204 -12.29 12.90 18.61
C ASP A 204 -12.32 12.47 17.14
N PHE A 205 -12.57 11.18 16.88
CA PHE A 205 -12.66 10.60 15.54
C PHE A 205 -13.48 9.30 15.54
N ILE A 206 -13.99 8.92 14.37
CA ILE A 206 -14.85 7.74 14.18
C ILE A 206 -14.06 6.47 14.51
N GLY A 207 -14.64 5.61 15.36
CA GLY A 207 -13.99 4.36 15.78
C GLY A 207 -13.00 4.50 16.95
N LYS A 208 -12.77 5.70 17.49
CA LYS A 208 -11.85 5.95 18.62
C LYS A 208 -12.05 5.01 19.80
N LYS A 209 -13.29 4.82 20.25
CA LYS A 209 -13.63 3.95 21.39
C LYS A 209 -13.23 2.50 21.14
N THR A 210 -13.42 2.01 19.91
CA THR A 210 -13.06 0.65 19.50
C THR A 210 -11.55 0.49 19.41
N LEU A 211 -10.85 1.45 18.77
CA LEU A 211 -9.39 1.40 18.66
C LEU A 211 -8.70 1.50 20.02
N LYS A 212 -9.24 2.25 21.00
CA LYS A 212 -8.69 2.27 22.37
C LYS A 212 -8.67 0.91 23.04
N LYS A 213 -9.70 0.08 22.81
CA LYS A 213 -9.75 -1.29 23.35
C LYS A 213 -8.70 -2.17 22.69
N ILE A 214 -8.63 -2.11 21.36
CA ILE A 214 -7.67 -2.92 20.57
C ILE A 214 -6.22 -2.54 20.90
N ALA A 215 -5.94 -1.25 21.11
CA ALA A 215 -4.59 -0.76 21.41
C ALA A 215 -3.97 -1.36 22.67
N SER A 216 -4.80 -1.78 23.64
CA SER A 216 -4.31 -2.36 24.90
C SER A 216 -3.81 -3.79 24.78
N ASP A 217 -4.33 -4.54 23.80
CA ASP A 217 -3.95 -5.93 23.51
C ASP A 217 -4.22 -6.21 22.02
N PRO A 218 -3.35 -5.75 21.11
CA PRO A 218 -3.54 -5.98 19.69
C PRO A 218 -3.50 -7.48 19.38
N PRO A 219 -4.52 -8.05 18.73
CA PRO A 219 -4.57 -9.49 18.49
C PRO A 219 -3.57 -9.95 17.42
N ASN A 220 -3.30 -9.09 16.42
CA ASN A 220 -2.42 -9.40 15.32
C ASN A 220 -1.32 -8.35 15.14
N ALA A 221 -0.28 -8.73 14.40
CA ALA A 221 0.76 -7.86 13.91
C ALA A 221 0.97 -8.04 12.41
N LEU A 222 1.52 -7.00 11.78
CA LEU A 222 2.04 -7.06 10.42
C LEU A 222 3.45 -7.65 10.43
N ALA A 223 3.68 -8.66 9.60
CA ALA A 223 5.00 -9.24 9.36
C ALA A 223 5.25 -9.43 7.86
N THR A 224 6.49 -9.73 7.49
CA THR A 224 6.81 -10.26 6.17
C THR A 224 7.06 -11.76 6.28
N LEU A 225 6.61 -12.55 5.31
CA LEU A 225 7.02 -13.94 5.16
C LEU A 225 7.99 -14.05 4.00
N GLU A 226 9.13 -14.70 4.22
CA GLU A 226 10.02 -15.16 3.15
C GLU A 226 9.71 -16.63 2.85
N TRP A 227 9.23 -16.90 1.64
CA TRP A 227 8.77 -18.23 1.26
C TRP A 227 9.97 -19.08 0.82
N ASN A 228 9.95 -20.36 1.16
CA ASN A 228 11.02 -21.29 0.84
C ASN A 228 11.18 -21.41 -0.68
N SER A 229 12.38 -21.15 -1.16
CA SER A 229 12.65 -21.10 -2.60
C SER A 229 12.42 -22.44 -3.30
N LYS A 230 12.72 -23.56 -2.64
CA LYS A 230 12.47 -24.89 -3.23
C LYS A 230 10.98 -25.14 -3.38
N ASP A 231 10.20 -24.88 -2.35
CA ASP A 231 8.75 -25.11 -2.38
C ASP A 231 8.07 -24.23 -3.44
N VAL A 232 8.53 -22.98 -3.58
CA VAL A 232 8.09 -22.07 -4.64
C VAL A 232 8.49 -22.59 -6.03
N THR A 233 9.73 -23.05 -6.22
CA THR A 233 10.15 -23.61 -7.51
C THR A 233 9.38 -24.87 -7.88
N ASP A 234 8.99 -25.69 -6.90
CA ASP A 234 8.16 -26.88 -7.14
C ASP A 234 6.77 -26.49 -7.70
N VAL A 235 6.21 -25.34 -7.29
CA VAL A 235 4.97 -24.81 -7.89
C VAL A 235 5.16 -24.50 -9.37
N TYR A 236 6.24 -23.80 -9.74
CA TYR A 236 6.51 -23.52 -11.16
C TYR A 236 6.87 -24.76 -11.97
N ALA A 237 7.63 -25.69 -11.39
CA ALA A 237 7.97 -26.95 -12.06
C ALA A 237 6.72 -27.76 -12.40
N SER A 238 5.70 -27.71 -11.53
CA SER A 238 4.42 -28.42 -11.77
C SER A 238 3.68 -27.97 -13.02
N LEU A 239 3.93 -26.76 -13.54
CA LEU A 239 3.33 -26.27 -14.79
C LEU A 239 3.75 -27.11 -16.02
N PHE A 240 4.80 -27.92 -15.89
CA PHE A 240 5.33 -28.82 -16.91
C PHE A 240 5.08 -30.29 -16.57
N CYS A 241 4.19 -30.57 -15.61
CA CYS A 241 3.78 -31.91 -15.19
C CYS A 241 2.29 -32.13 -15.52
N ASN A 242 1.82 -33.38 -15.39
CA ASN A 242 0.40 -33.71 -15.60
C ASN A 242 -0.50 -33.12 -14.49
N GLU A 243 0.02 -33.05 -13.27
CA GLU A 243 -0.66 -32.42 -12.13
C GLU A 243 -0.06 -31.04 -11.87
N THR A 244 -0.89 -30.01 -12.05
CA THR A 244 -0.46 -28.61 -11.98
C THR A 244 -0.94 -27.96 -10.70
N GLN A 245 -0.03 -27.31 -9.98
CA GLN A 245 -0.38 -26.44 -8.85
C GLN A 245 -0.97 -25.13 -9.37
N ASP A 246 -1.73 -24.43 -8.52
CA ASP A 246 -2.29 -23.14 -8.88
C ASP A 246 -1.19 -22.14 -9.31
N PHE A 247 -1.45 -21.38 -10.38
CA PHE A 247 -0.42 -20.57 -11.01
C PHE A 247 -0.01 -19.40 -10.13
N MET A 248 1.28 -19.35 -9.80
CA MET A 248 1.85 -18.29 -9.00
C MET A 248 2.30 -17.12 -9.90
N GLU A 249 1.47 -16.08 -10.05
CA GLU A 249 1.83 -14.89 -10.85
C GLU A 249 3.13 -14.24 -10.32
N MET A 250 4.03 -13.84 -11.24
CA MET A 250 5.16 -12.93 -10.98
C MET A 250 5.10 -11.60 -11.76
N PRO A 251 5.49 -10.46 -11.16
CA PRO A 251 6.08 -10.37 -9.85
C PRO A 251 5.04 -10.26 -8.74
N ARG A 252 3.75 -10.08 -9.03
CA ARG A 252 2.70 -9.85 -8.01
C ARG A 252 1.31 -10.00 -8.65
N GLU A 253 0.38 -10.62 -7.93
CA GLU A 253 -1.03 -10.72 -8.35
C GLU A 253 -1.72 -9.34 -8.34
N TRP A 254 -2.53 -9.09 -9.37
CA TRP A 254 -3.22 -7.82 -9.61
C TRP A 254 -4.74 -7.95 -9.72
N ARG A 255 -5.27 -9.16 -9.74
CA ARG A 255 -6.71 -9.43 -9.90
C ARG A 255 -7.53 -9.13 -8.64
N GLY A 256 -6.89 -8.71 -7.55
CA GLY A 256 -7.55 -8.29 -6.31
C GLY A 256 -6.78 -8.70 -5.07
N VAL A 257 -7.47 -8.67 -3.92
CA VAL A 257 -6.90 -9.15 -2.66
C VAL A 257 -6.76 -10.67 -2.73
N THR A 258 -5.60 -11.16 -2.32
CA THR A 258 -5.32 -12.59 -2.15
C THR A 258 -5.05 -12.88 -0.67
N GLY A 259 -5.56 -14.01 -0.19
CA GLY A 259 -5.40 -14.47 1.18
C GLY A 259 -5.07 -15.96 1.23
N SER A 260 -3.82 -16.27 1.55
CA SER A 260 -3.36 -17.62 1.85
C SER A 260 -3.33 -17.84 3.36
N GLY A 261 -3.94 -18.91 3.85
CA GLY A 261 -3.86 -19.25 5.26
C GLY A 261 -2.42 -19.56 5.68
N VAL A 262 -2.04 -19.08 6.86
CA VAL A 262 -0.74 -19.31 7.48
C VAL A 262 -0.94 -20.15 8.72
N TYR A 263 -0.16 -21.22 8.84
CA TYR A 263 -0.37 -22.27 9.81
C TYR A 263 0.89 -22.52 10.66
N ASP A 264 0.64 -22.82 11.93
CA ASP A 264 1.56 -23.47 12.86
C ASP A 264 1.04 -24.90 13.05
N ASP A 265 1.72 -25.87 12.44
CA ASP A 265 1.18 -27.22 12.18
C ASP A 265 -0.22 -27.17 11.54
N ASP A 266 -1.25 -27.60 12.27
CA ASP A 266 -2.65 -27.63 11.81
C ASP A 266 -3.44 -26.38 12.22
N ARG A 267 -2.87 -25.50 13.04
CA ARG A 267 -3.55 -24.31 13.55
C ARG A 267 -3.40 -23.16 12.56
N LEU A 268 -4.52 -22.61 12.10
CA LEU A 268 -4.54 -21.33 11.38
C LEU A 268 -4.17 -20.19 12.33
N ILE A 269 -3.11 -19.46 12.02
CA ILE A 269 -2.53 -18.39 12.86
C ILE A 269 -2.44 -17.03 12.15
N GLY A 270 -2.76 -16.97 10.86
CA GLY A 270 -2.70 -15.72 10.10
C GLY A 270 -3.08 -15.87 8.63
N CYS A 271 -2.93 -14.76 7.92
CA CYS A 271 -3.23 -14.61 6.51
C CYS A 271 -2.07 -13.94 5.79
N ALA A 272 -1.43 -14.68 4.90
CA ALA A 272 -0.45 -14.15 3.96
C ALA A 272 -1.21 -13.42 2.84
N VAL A 273 -0.90 -12.14 2.70
CA VAL A 273 -1.46 -11.24 1.68
C VAL A 273 -0.32 -10.66 0.86
N SER A 274 -0.61 -10.07 -0.30
CA SER A 274 0.42 -9.30 -1.03
C SER A 274 1.66 -10.11 -1.42
N ARG A 275 1.49 -11.34 -1.89
CA ARG A 275 2.63 -12.14 -2.36
C ARG A 275 3.30 -11.47 -3.57
N CYS A 276 4.61 -11.30 -3.53
CA CYS A 276 5.40 -10.85 -4.66
C CYS A 276 6.76 -11.55 -4.77
N TYR A 277 7.29 -11.64 -5.99
CA TYR A 277 8.69 -11.94 -6.21
C TYR A 277 9.49 -10.63 -6.18
N SER A 278 10.33 -10.47 -5.15
CA SER A 278 11.32 -9.39 -5.14
C SER A 278 12.50 -9.78 -6.03
N TYR A 279 12.64 -9.06 -7.14
CA TYR A 279 13.78 -9.23 -8.03
C TYR A 279 15.08 -8.84 -7.34
N TRP A 280 15.10 -7.83 -6.46
CA TRP A 280 16.33 -7.39 -5.80
C TRP A 280 16.86 -8.48 -4.86
N PHE A 281 16.00 -8.96 -3.96
CA PHE A 281 16.37 -9.97 -2.96
C PHE A 281 16.38 -11.40 -3.48
N LYS A 282 15.83 -11.64 -4.68
CA LYS A 282 15.70 -12.97 -5.31
C LYS A 282 14.86 -13.92 -4.45
N LYS A 283 13.79 -13.38 -3.85
CA LYS A 283 12.91 -14.09 -2.92
C LYS A 283 11.46 -13.88 -3.28
N MET A 284 10.66 -14.93 -3.09
CA MET A 284 9.22 -14.79 -2.97
C MET A 284 8.92 -14.36 -1.53
N ILE A 285 8.29 -13.19 -1.39
CA ILE A 285 7.90 -12.63 -0.11
C ILE A 285 6.41 -12.31 -0.11
N SER A 286 5.81 -12.17 1.07
CA SER A 286 4.45 -11.67 1.22
C SER A 286 4.36 -10.81 2.48
N LEU A 287 3.37 -9.91 2.53
CA LEU A 287 2.93 -9.40 3.82
C LEU A 287 2.12 -10.49 4.53
N CYS A 288 2.01 -10.40 5.85
CA CYS A 288 1.22 -11.31 6.65
C CYS A 288 0.61 -10.57 7.82
N ILE A 289 -0.70 -10.74 8.01
CA ILE A 289 -1.38 -10.39 9.25
C ILE A 289 -1.52 -11.68 10.04
N MET A 290 -0.88 -11.75 11.21
CA MET A 290 -0.85 -12.97 12.04
C MET A 290 -0.93 -12.63 13.52
N GLU A 291 -1.35 -13.61 14.33
CA GLU A 291 -1.39 -13.47 15.78
C GLU A 291 -0.03 -12.97 16.32
N VAL A 292 -0.04 -12.00 17.24
CA VAL A 292 1.18 -11.31 17.72
C VAL A 292 2.26 -12.29 18.20
N LYS A 293 1.87 -13.36 18.90
CA LYS A 293 2.80 -14.35 19.46
C LYS A 293 3.64 -15.10 18.40
N TYR A 294 3.20 -15.16 17.15
CA TYR A 294 3.92 -15.80 16.04
C TYR A 294 4.65 -14.79 15.13
N SER A 295 4.54 -13.49 15.40
CA SER A 295 5.11 -12.43 14.54
C SER A 295 6.61 -12.19 14.72
N THR A 296 7.27 -12.95 15.60
CA THR A 296 8.71 -12.79 15.89
C THR A 296 9.55 -13.24 14.68
N PRO A 297 10.45 -12.38 14.15
CA PRO A 297 11.36 -12.77 13.08
C PRO A 297 12.15 -14.05 13.39
N GLY A 298 12.24 -14.95 12.42
CA GLY A 298 12.85 -16.27 12.58
C GLY A 298 11.84 -17.39 12.88
N THR A 299 10.61 -17.06 13.25
CA THR A 299 9.54 -18.06 13.42
C THR A 299 9.27 -18.78 12.10
N GLU A 300 9.26 -20.11 12.12
CA GLU A 300 8.91 -20.94 10.97
C GLU A 300 7.40 -21.16 10.92
N VAL A 301 6.81 -21.06 9.74
CA VAL A 301 5.37 -21.23 9.51
C VAL A 301 5.13 -21.92 8.17
N MET A 302 3.91 -22.42 7.97
CA MET A 302 3.48 -23.02 6.71
C MET A 302 2.41 -22.15 6.04
N VAL A 303 2.65 -21.73 4.80
CA VAL A 303 1.68 -20.99 3.98
C VAL A 303 0.96 -21.96 3.06
N LYS A 304 -0.37 -21.98 3.10
CA LYS A 304 -1.17 -22.77 2.16
C LYS A 304 -1.31 -22.02 0.84
N TRP A 305 -0.66 -22.51 -0.22
CA TRP A 305 -0.75 -21.96 -1.57
C TRP A 305 -1.84 -22.66 -2.38
N GLY A 306 -2.54 -21.89 -3.23
CA GLY A 306 -3.61 -22.33 -4.12
C GLY A 306 -5.01 -21.89 -3.66
N ASN A 307 -5.87 -21.52 -4.61
CA ASN A 307 -7.26 -21.13 -4.33
C ASN A 307 -8.08 -22.30 -3.76
N ASP A 308 -9.17 -21.98 -3.04
CA ASP A 308 -10.16 -22.99 -2.67
C ASP A 308 -10.75 -23.66 -3.92
N GLY A 309 -10.84 -24.98 -3.90
CA GLY A 309 -11.27 -25.79 -5.04
C GLY A 309 -10.20 -26.03 -6.11
N SER A 310 -8.99 -25.46 -5.96
CA SER A 310 -7.82 -25.75 -6.81
C SER A 310 -6.82 -26.65 -6.07
N PRO A 311 -5.85 -27.28 -6.75
CA PRO A 311 -4.74 -27.97 -6.09
C PRO A 311 -4.00 -27.04 -5.11
N GLN A 312 -3.79 -27.52 -3.89
CA GLN A 312 -3.17 -26.76 -2.80
C GLN A 312 -1.86 -27.41 -2.35
N LYS A 313 -0.88 -26.57 -1.98
CA LYS A 313 0.44 -27.00 -1.49
C LYS A 313 0.83 -26.19 -0.27
N MET A 314 1.33 -26.86 0.77
CA MET A 314 1.96 -26.17 1.89
C MET A 314 3.37 -25.72 1.49
N ILE A 315 3.66 -24.44 1.71
CA ILE A 315 4.94 -23.79 1.42
C ILE A 315 5.55 -23.37 2.75
N ARG A 316 6.75 -23.86 3.06
CA ARG A 316 7.50 -23.40 4.23
C ARG A 316 7.81 -21.91 4.08
N ALA A 317 7.70 -21.15 5.15
CA ALA A 317 8.10 -19.76 5.17
C ALA A 317 8.71 -19.39 6.53
N VAL A 318 9.50 -18.32 6.51
CA VAL A 318 10.11 -17.77 7.73
C VAL A 318 9.62 -16.34 7.92
N VAL A 319 9.21 -16.02 9.13
CA VAL A 319 8.80 -14.68 9.53
C VAL A 319 10.01 -13.74 9.49
N LYS A 320 9.82 -12.56 8.92
CA LYS A 320 10.81 -11.50 8.74
C LYS A 320 10.23 -10.16 9.20
N PRO A 321 11.08 -9.17 9.48
CA PRO A 321 10.62 -7.82 9.79
C PRO A 321 9.74 -7.27 8.67
N ALA A 322 8.75 -6.46 9.06
CA ALA A 322 7.99 -5.59 8.17
C ALA A 322 8.29 -4.15 8.62
N PRO A 323 9.05 -3.35 7.84
CA PRO A 323 9.50 -3.58 6.47
C PRO A 323 10.58 -4.67 6.32
N TYR A 324 10.60 -5.33 5.17
CA TYR A 324 11.58 -6.37 4.83
C TYR A 324 12.95 -5.76 4.49
N LYS A 325 12.94 -4.58 3.86
CA LYS A 325 14.15 -3.80 3.58
C LYS A 325 14.31 -2.66 4.58
N ASP A 326 15.54 -2.14 4.68
CA ASP A 326 15.83 -0.98 5.53
C ASP A 326 15.13 0.29 4.99
N ASP A 327 14.37 0.97 5.85
CA ASP A 327 13.59 2.16 5.50
C ASP A 327 14.47 3.40 5.46
N GLN A 328 14.84 3.84 4.25
CA GLN A 328 15.68 5.04 4.07
C GLN A 328 14.88 6.34 4.11
N ARG A 329 13.54 6.30 4.09
CA ARG A 329 12.70 7.50 3.84
C ARG A 329 12.91 8.58 4.90
N LYS A 330 13.12 8.16 6.15
CA LYS A 330 13.29 9.03 7.32
C LYS A 330 14.74 9.44 7.57
N LYS A 331 15.72 8.81 6.91
CA LYS A 331 17.14 9.17 7.07
C LYS A 331 17.42 10.58 6.52
N PRO A 332 18.43 11.30 7.01
CA PRO A 332 18.83 12.59 6.44
C PRO A 332 19.05 12.51 4.92
N LEU A 333 18.75 13.60 4.19
CA LEU A 333 18.91 13.65 2.73
C LEU A 333 20.37 13.81 2.30
N VAL A 334 21.23 14.24 3.23
CA VAL A 334 22.68 14.29 3.09
C VAL A 334 23.25 13.18 3.98
N GLU A 335 24.33 12.54 3.55
CA GLU A 335 25.04 11.53 4.35
C GLU A 335 25.84 12.15 5.51
#